data_AF-A0A965QDZ7-F1
#
_entry.id   AF-A0A965QDZ7-F1
#
_cell.length_a   1.000
_cell.length_b   1.000
_cell.length_c   1.000
_cell.angle_alpha   90.00
_cell.angle_beta   90.00
_cell.angle_gamma   90.00
#
_symmetry.space_group_name_H-M   'P 1'
#
loop_
_entity.id
_entity.type
_entity.pdbx_description
1 polymer ?
#
loop_
_entity_poly.entity_id
_entity_poly.type
_entity_poly.pdbx_seq_one_letter_code
_entity_poly.pdbx_strand_id
1 'polypeptide(L)'
;MYQIAQFMTNLFGLKSLVFFLFFLCFTNLSAQNEQAFKIYTAKGKSISYKKMQESSSKKELVLFGEFHDNPITHWLQYELMLSLYDEHQTNLVLGFEMFEQDQQGVIDRYLSGVLNEKQFKDSCRLWENYTTDYKPLLDFAKDKKLTCIASN
;
A
#
# COMPACT_ATOMS: atom_id res chain seq x y z
N MET A 1 51.50 -10.96 42.85
CA MET A 1 51.42 -9.78 41.97
C MET A 1 50.75 -10.07 40.62
N TYR A 2 51.09 -11.15 39.91
CA TYR A 2 50.56 -11.45 38.56
C TYR A 2 49.02 -11.61 38.51
N GLN A 3 48.42 -12.31 39.48
CA GLN A 3 46.96 -12.51 39.55
C GLN A 3 46.16 -11.21 39.76
N ILE A 4 46.72 -10.24 40.49
CA ILE A 4 46.06 -8.95 40.74
C ILE A 4 46.07 -8.09 39.47
N ALA A 5 47.20 -8.09 38.74
CA ALA A 5 47.30 -7.37 37.46
C ALA A 5 46.31 -7.90 36.41
N GLN A 6 46.12 -9.23 36.34
CA GLN A 6 45.20 -9.87 35.38
C GLN A 6 43.72 -9.67 35.74
N PHE A 7 43.39 -9.55 37.03
CA PHE A 7 42.05 -9.18 37.46
C PHE A 7 41.73 -7.71 37.10
N MET A 8 42.70 -6.80 37.28
CA MET A 8 42.51 -5.39 36.96
C MET A 8 42.38 -5.13 35.45
N THR A 9 43.12 -5.85 34.59
CA THR A 9 42.97 -5.76 33.12
C THR A 9 41.61 -6.25 32.65
N ASN A 10 41.11 -7.36 33.19
CA ASN A 10 39.78 -7.88 32.87
C ASN A 10 38.66 -6.91 33.32
N LEU A 11 38.82 -6.26 34.48
CA LEU A 11 37.87 -5.27 34.98
C LEU A 11 37.85 -4.00 34.11
N PHE A 12 39.01 -3.58 33.57
CA PHE A 12 39.12 -2.44 32.66
C PHE A 12 38.50 -2.73 31.28
N GLY A 13 38.70 -3.96 30.78
CA GLY A 13 38.07 -4.46 29.55
C GLY A 13 36.54 -4.52 29.65
N LEU A 14 36.01 -5.00 30.77
CA LEU A 14 34.55 -5.06 31.00
C LEU A 14 33.92 -3.67 31.07
N LYS A 15 34.59 -2.69 31.70
CA LYS A 15 34.13 -1.29 31.72
C LYS A 15 34.13 -0.65 30.33
N SER A 16 35.17 -0.91 29.53
CA SER A 16 35.24 -0.42 28.15
C SER A 16 34.16 -1.06 27.27
N LEU A 17 33.85 -2.34 27.47
CA LEU A 17 32.77 -3.05 26.78
C LEU A 17 31.39 -2.47 27.14
N VAL A 18 31.13 -2.21 28.43
CA VAL A 18 29.87 -1.60 28.89
C VAL A 18 29.73 -0.18 28.33
N PHE A 19 30.81 0.60 28.29
CA PHE A 19 30.78 1.94 27.72
C PHE A 19 30.51 1.93 26.21
N PHE A 20 31.08 0.96 25.49
CA PHE A 20 30.85 0.77 24.05
C PHE A 20 29.42 0.31 23.75
N LEU A 21 28.87 -0.62 24.54
CA LEU A 21 27.47 -1.05 24.45
C LEU A 21 26.49 0.09 24.78
N PHE A 22 26.83 0.93 25.76
CA PHE A 22 26.06 2.13 26.07
C PHE A 22 26.08 3.09 24.88
N PHE A 23 27.25 3.36 24.29
CA PHE A 23 27.40 4.25 23.13
C PHE A 23 26.60 3.78 21.89
N LEU A 24 26.54 2.46 21.65
CA LEU A 24 25.71 1.87 20.59
C LEU A 24 24.20 2.06 20.83
N CYS A 25 23.75 2.11 22.08
CA CYS A 25 22.34 2.41 22.40
C CYS A 25 21.95 3.89 22.15
N PHE A 26 22.91 4.82 22.05
CA PHE A 26 22.62 6.26 21.84
C PHE A 26 22.64 6.72 20.39
N THR A 27 23.02 5.85 19.45
CA THR A 27 22.81 6.13 18.03
C THR A 27 21.32 5.99 17.73
N ASN A 28 20.56 7.04 18.03
CA ASN A 28 19.21 7.21 17.51
C ASN A 28 19.33 7.20 15.98
N LEU A 29 18.92 6.11 15.35
CA LEU A 29 18.63 6.09 13.91
C LEU A 29 17.47 7.06 13.68
N SER A 30 17.78 8.33 13.50
CA SER A 30 16.88 9.24 12.78
C SER A 30 17.02 8.92 11.31
N ALA A 31 16.47 7.77 10.90
CA ALA A 31 16.22 7.51 9.50
C ALA A 31 15.28 8.62 9.02
N GLN A 32 15.73 9.42 8.07
CA GLN A 32 14.89 10.44 7.44
C GLN A 32 13.71 9.71 6.80
N ASN A 33 12.51 9.91 7.35
CA ASN A 33 11.28 9.43 6.75
C ASN A 33 10.96 10.34 5.56
N GLU A 34 11.77 10.25 4.50
CA GLU A 34 11.49 10.93 3.25
C GLU A 34 10.26 10.27 2.62
N GLN A 35 9.15 11.00 2.68
CA GLN A 35 7.89 10.52 2.13
C GLN A 35 8.00 10.47 0.60
N ALA A 36 7.75 9.29 0.02
CA ALA A 36 7.82 9.06 -1.43
C ALA A 36 6.79 9.86 -2.25
N PHE A 37 5.82 10.49 -1.58
CA PHE A 37 4.77 11.28 -2.20
C PHE A 37 4.41 12.50 -1.35
N LYS A 38 3.79 13.49 -1.98
CA LYS A 38 3.17 14.65 -1.32
C LYS A 38 1.79 14.88 -1.91
N ILE A 39 0.81 15.19 -1.07
CA ILE A 39 -0.56 15.43 -1.50
C ILE A 39 -0.85 16.92 -1.37
N TYR A 40 -1.41 17.50 -2.42
CA TYR A 40 -1.77 18.91 -2.46
C TYR A 40 -3.24 19.07 -2.80
N THR A 41 -3.88 20.07 -2.20
CA THR A 41 -5.20 20.54 -2.63
C THR A 41 -5.09 21.30 -3.96
N ALA A 42 -6.23 21.56 -4.61
CA ALA A 42 -6.29 22.40 -5.83
C ALA A 42 -5.67 23.80 -5.68
N LYS A 43 -5.54 24.32 -4.45
CA LYS A 43 -4.88 25.60 -4.15
C LYS A 43 -3.37 25.47 -3.89
N GLY A 44 -2.78 24.29 -4.11
CA GLY A 44 -1.36 24.02 -3.85
C GLY A 44 -1.00 23.86 -2.37
N LYS A 45 -1.98 23.83 -1.46
CA LYS A 45 -1.73 23.58 -0.03
C LYS A 45 -1.44 22.11 0.20
N SER A 46 -0.29 21.80 0.79
CA SER A 46 0.07 20.44 1.21
C SER A 46 -0.84 19.94 2.34
N ILE A 47 -1.30 18.69 2.23
CA ILE A 47 -2.12 18.00 3.21
C ILE A 47 -1.58 16.59 3.45
N SER A 48 -1.92 16.01 4.61
CA SER A 48 -1.59 14.61 4.90
C SER A 48 -2.52 13.66 4.15
N TYR A 49 -2.06 12.41 3.97
CA TYR A 49 -2.89 11.32 3.45
C TYR A 49 -4.21 11.18 4.22
N LYS A 50 -4.15 11.16 5.56
CA LYS A 50 -5.34 11.08 6.42
C LYS A 50 -6.38 12.16 6.11
N LYS A 51 -5.96 13.40 5.83
CA LYS A 51 -6.89 14.49 5.47
C LYS A 51 -7.53 14.28 4.11
N MET A 52 -6.79 13.74 3.15
CA MET A 52 -7.33 13.37 1.83
C MET A 52 -8.34 12.23 2.00
N GLN A 53 -7.97 11.16 2.70
CA GLN A 53 -8.84 10.03 3.03
C GLN A 53 -10.16 10.49 3.69
N GLU A 54 -10.10 11.28 4.77
CA GLU A 54 -11.29 11.79 5.47
C GLU A 54 -12.19 12.67 4.59
N SER A 55 -11.61 13.33 3.59
CA SER A 55 -12.36 14.13 2.62
C SER A 55 -13.02 13.23 1.58
N SER A 56 -12.30 12.23 1.08
CA SER A 56 -12.77 11.27 0.08
C SER A 56 -13.87 10.36 0.63
N SER A 57 -13.77 9.92 1.88
CA SER A 57 -14.76 9.04 2.51
C SER A 57 -16.14 9.67 2.66
N LYS A 58 -16.23 11.01 2.59
CA LYS A 58 -17.49 11.77 2.69
C LYS A 58 -18.12 12.06 1.32
N LYS A 59 -17.59 11.50 0.24
CA LYS A 59 -18.08 11.70 -1.14
C LYS A 59 -18.79 10.45 -1.63
N GLU A 60 -19.83 10.67 -2.42
CA GLU A 60 -20.56 9.58 -3.11
C GLU A 60 -19.76 9.03 -4.30
N LEU A 61 -18.96 9.89 -4.95
CA LEU A 61 -18.08 9.53 -6.05
C LEU A 61 -16.69 10.13 -5.84
N VAL A 62 -15.67 9.28 -5.94
CA VAL A 62 -14.26 9.65 -5.91
C VAL A 62 -13.64 9.19 -7.22
N LEU A 63 -13.09 10.14 -7.98
CA LEU A 63 -12.31 9.84 -9.18
C LEU A 63 -10.83 9.85 -8.80
N PHE A 64 -10.17 8.70 -8.90
CA PHE A 64 -8.74 8.58 -8.66
C PHE A 64 -8.02 8.55 -10.01
N GLY A 65 -7.35 9.66 -10.35
CA GLY A 65 -6.55 9.73 -11.56
C GLY A 65 -5.14 9.18 -11.31
N GLU A 66 -4.61 8.45 -12.28
CA GLU A 66 -3.30 7.81 -12.17
C GLU A 66 -2.38 8.08 -13.37
N PHE A 67 -1.08 7.88 -13.16
CA PHE A 67 -0.13 7.66 -14.25
C PHE A 67 0.15 6.16 -14.29
N HIS A 68 -0.22 5.49 -15.38
CA HIS A 68 -0.40 4.03 -15.42
C HIS A 68 0.85 3.21 -15.08
N ASP A 69 2.06 3.76 -15.22
CA ASP A 69 3.30 3.05 -14.90
C ASP A 69 3.99 3.60 -13.62
N ASN A 70 3.23 4.26 -12.73
CA ASN A 70 3.75 4.80 -11.48
C ASN A 70 3.36 3.94 -10.26
N PRO A 71 4.31 3.18 -9.66
CA PRO A 71 3.99 2.28 -8.56
C PRO A 71 3.53 3.00 -7.28
N ILE A 72 3.97 4.24 -7.05
CA ILE A 72 3.51 5.02 -5.90
C ILE A 72 2.04 5.43 -6.07
N THR A 73 1.60 5.68 -7.29
CA THR A 73 0.23 6.04 -7.59
C THR A 73 -0.71 4.85 -7.40
N HIS A 74 -0.33 3.67 -7.92
CA HIS A 74 -1.07 2.42 -7.71
C HIS A 74 -1.13 2.01 -6.24
N TRP A 75 -0.02 2.18 -5.51
CA TRP A 75 -0.01 1.94 -4.08
C TRP A 75 -0.97 2.89 -3.35
N LEU A 76 -0.95 4.20 -3.65
CA LEU A 76 -1.90 5.15 -3.05
C LEU A 76 -3.37 4.84 -3.40
N GLN A 77 -3.64 4.38 -4.62
CA GLN A 77 -4.96 3.92 -5.05
C GLN A 77 -5.45 2.75 -4.20
N TYR A 78 -4.59 1.74 -4.02
CA TYR A 78 -4.88 0.57 -3.20
C TYR A 78 -5.11 0.96 -1.73
N GLU A 79 -4.24 1.78 -1.14
CA GLU A 79 -4.39 2.27 0.24
C GLU A 79 -5.69 3.05 0.43
N LEU A 80 -6.07 3.88 -0.55
CA LEU A 80 -7.33 4.63 -0.47
C LEU A 80 -8.53 3.70 -0.57
N MET A 81 -8.49 2.71 -1.47
CA MET A 81 -9.54 1.69 -1.57
C MET A 81 -9.72 0.96 -0.22
N LEU A 82 -8.65 0.52 0.43
CA LEU A 82 -8.71 -0.10 1.75
C LEU A 82 -9.37 0.83 2.78
N SER A 83 -8.94 2.09 2.79
CA SER A 83 -9.45 3.10 3.72
C SER A 83 -10.93 3.41 3.50
N LEU A 84 -11.39 3.41 2.25
CA LEU A 84 -12.80 3.61 1.89
C LEU A 84 -13.63 2.36 2.19
N TYR A 85 -13.06 1.17 2.02
CA TYR A 85 -13.71 -0.08 2.40
C TYR A 85 -13.92 -0.14 3.91
N ASP A 86 -12.95 0.28 4.72
CA ASP A 86 -13.10 0.28 6.18
C ASP A 86 -14.30 1.14 6.63
N GLU A 87 -14.55 2.26 5.94
CA GLU A 87 -15.69 3.14 6.23
C GLU A 87 -17.02 2.62 5.67
N HIS A 88 -17.04 2.17 4.41
CA HIS A 88 -18.27 1.92 3.65
C HIS A 88 -18.61 0.43 3.46
N GLN A 89 -17.65 -0.45 3.76
CA GLN A 89 -17.76 -1.89 3.62
C GLN A 89 -18.22 -2.28 2.20
N THR A 90 -19.17 -3.21 2.07
CA THR A 90 -19.68 -3.67 0.78
C THR A 90 -20.52 -2.66 0.02
N ASN A 91 -20.78 -1.48 0.58
CA ASN A 91 -21.41 -0.38 -0.17
C ASN A 91 -20.41 0.33 -1.10
N LEU A 92 -19.11 0.04 -0.97
CA LEU A 92 -18.09 0.52 -1.90
C LEU A 92 -18.21 -0.20 -3.25
N VAL A 93 -18.29 0.58 -4.32
CA VAL A 93 -18.25 0.11 -5.71
C VAL A 93 -16.98 0.63 -6.37
N LEU A 94 -16.28 -0.21 -7.13
CA LEU A 94 -15.03 0.14 -7.80
C LEU A 94 -15.25 0.23 -9.31
N GLY A 95 -14.83 1.34 -9.93
CA GLY A 95 -14.78 1.51 -11.37
C GLY A 95 -13.36 1.29 -11.90
N PHE A 96 -13.24 0.68 -13.09
CA PHE A 96 -11.97 0.30 -13.68
C PHE A 96 -11.92 0.74 -15.15
N GLU A 97 -11.07 1.74 -15.45
CA GLU A 97 -10.83 2.24 -16.81
C GLU A 97 -10.16 1.18 -17.70
N MET A 98 -9.27 0.36 -17.15
CA MET A 98 -8.54 -0.66 -17.91
C MET A 98 -9.40 -1.84 -18.40
N PHE A 99 -10.70 -1.84 -18.07
CA PHE A 99 -11.66 -2.83 -18.56
C PHE A 99 -12.74 -2.17 -19.41
N GLU A 100 -12.93 -2.72 -20.61
CA GLU A 100 -13.98 -2.32 -21.54
C GLU A 100 -15.35 -2.87 -21.11
N GLN A 101 -16.43 -2.14 -21.39
CA GLN A 101 -17.79 -2.49 -20.97
C GLN A 101 -18.25 -3.88 -21.45
N ASP A 102 -17.81 -4.35 -22.61
CA ASP A 102 -18.10 -5.70 -23.13
C ASP A 102 -17.47 -6.83 -22.28
N GLN A 103 -16.48 -6.51 -21.43
CA GLN A 103 -15.81 -7.45 -20.53
C GLN A 103 -16.51 -7.62 -19.18
N GLN A 104 -17.57 -6.85 -18.88
CA GLN A 104 -18.26 -6.89 -17.57
C GLN A 104 -18.66 -8.30 -17.17
N GLY A 105 -19.23 -9.09 -18.09
CA GLY A 105 -19.65 -10.46 -17.79
C GLY A 105 -18.48 -11.40 -17.45
N VAL A 106 -17.27 -11.15 -17.98
CA VAL A 106 -16.07 -11.92 -17.63
C VAL A 106 -15.58 -11.55 -16.23
N ILE A 107 -15.63 -10.26 -15.89
CA ILE A 107 -15.26 -9.73 -14.57
C ILE A 107 -16.20 -10.28 -13.49
N ASP A 108 -17.52 -10.22 -13.72
CA ASP A 108 -18.52 -10.74 -12.77
C ASP A 108 -18.32 -12.23 -12.49
N ARG A 109 -18.00 -13.01 -13.51
CA ARG A 109 -17.70 -14.45 -13.36
C ARG A 109 -16.40 -14.70 -12.61
N TYR A 110 -15.40 -13.82 -12.74
CA TYR A 110 -14.18 -13.92 -11.94
C TYR A 110 -14.43 -13.57 -10.47
N LEU A 111 -15.15 -12.49 -10.19
CA LEU A 111 -15.49 -12.03 -8.84
C LEU A 111 -16.40 -13.01 -8.09
N SER A 112 -17.32 -13.67 -8.79
CA SER A 112 -18.17 -14.73 -8.22
C SER A 112 -17.46 -16.08 -8.03
N GLY A 113 -16.21 -16.22 -8.49
CA GLY A 113 -15.43 -17.45 -8.41
C GLY A 113 -15.76 -18.51 -9.47
N VAL A 114 -16.62 -18.20 -10.44
CA VAL A 114 -16.92 -19.07 -11.59
C VAL A 114 -15.68 -19.23 -12.48
N LEU A 115 -14.90 -18.16 -12.65
CA LEU A 115 -13.58 -18.22 -13.29
C LEU A 115 -12.47 -18.22 -12.23
N ASN A 116 -11.52 -19.14 -12.39
CA ASN A 116 -10.23 -19.03 -11.71
C ASN A 116 -9.33 -18.01 -12.41
N GLU A 117 -8.20 -17.67 -11.79
CA GLU A 117 -7.27 -16.64 -12.32
C GLU A 117 -6.78 -16.96 -13.74
N LYS A 118 -6.44 -18.22 -14.02
CA LYS A 118 -5.99 -18.62 -15.35
C LYS A 118 -7.10 -18.39 -16.39
N GLN A 119 -8.32 -18.85 -16.11
CA GLN A 119 -9.44 -18.68 -17.03
C GLN A 119 -9.81 -17.22 -17.22
N PHE A 120 -9.70 -16.39 -16.17
CA PHE A 120 -9.90 -14.95 -16.28
C PHE A 120 -8.87 -14.31 -17.21
N LYS A 121 -7.58 -14.60 -17.01
CA LYS A 121 -6.49 -14.13 -17.89
C LYS A 121 -6.67 -14.57 -19.35
N ASP A 122 -7.15 -15.77 -19.58
CA ASP A 122 -7.42 -16.29 -20.93
C ASP A 122 -8.67 -15.67 -21.58
N SER A 123 -9.60 -15.11 -20.79
CA SER A 123 -10.91 -14.64 -21.25
C SER A 123 -11.07 -13.11 -21.24
N CYS A 124 -10.11 -12.38 -20.66
CA CYS A 124 -10.19 -10.94 -20.44
C CYS A 124 -9.03 -10.26 -21.18
N ARG A 125 -9.28 -9.15 -21.87
CA ARG A 125 -8.23 -8.31 -22.43
C ARG A 125 -7.64 -7.50 -21.28
N LEU A 126 -6.42 -7.86 -20.87
CA LEU A 126 -5.72 -7.24 -19.75
C LEU A 126 -4.60 -6.35 -20.27
N TRP A 127 -4.36 -5.23 -19.60
CA TRP A 127 -3.18 -4.40 -19.83
C TRP A 127 -1.92 -5.13 -19.33
N GLU A 128 -0.76 -4.76 -19.88
CA GLU A 128 0.51 -5.44 -19.59
C GLU A 128 0.88 -5.40 -18.10
N ASN A 129 0.57 -4.29 -17.42
CA ASN A 129 0.83 -4.06 -16.00
C ASN A 129 -0.26 -4.63 -15.06
N TYR A 130 -1.27 -5.34 -15.58
CA TYR A 130 -2.39 -5.86 -14.78
C TYR A 130 -1.94 -6.62 -13.53
N THR A 131 -0.93 -7.47 -13.64
CA THR A 131 -0.54 -8.36 -12.56
C THR A 131 -0.03 -7.61 -11.33
N THR A 132 0.65 -6.47 -11.53
CA THR A 132 1.23 -5.68 -10.44
C THR A 132 0.28 -4.60 -9.97
N ASP A 133 -0.44 -3.96 -10.90
CA ASP A 133 -1.05 -2.67 -10.63
C ASP A 133 -2.56 -2.79 -10.36
N TYR A 134 -3.24 -3.72 -11.05
CA TYR A 134 -4.71 -3.82 -11.03
C TYR A 134 -5.23 -5.10 -10.37
N LYS A 135 -4.49 -6.20 -10.48
CA LYS A 135 -4.84 -7.48 -9.84
C LYS A 135 -5.05 -7.34 -8.33
N PRO A 136 -4.21 -6.60 -7.56
CA PRO A 136 -4.43 -6.45 -6.12
C PRO A 136 -5.80 -5.83 -5.78
N LEU A 137 -6.26 -4.86 -6.57
CA LEU A 137 -7.58 -4.23 -6.40
C LEU A 137 -8.70 -5.25 -6.68
N LEU A 138 -8.58 -6.00 -7.78
CA LEU A 138 -9.60 -6.96 -8.20
C LEU A 138 -9.68 -8.17 -7.27
N ASP A 139 -8.55 -8.64 -6.75
CA ASP A 139 -8.49 -9.72 -5.77
C ASP A 139 -9.09 -9.29 -4.44
N PHE A 140 -8.78 -8.08 -3.97
CA PHE A 140 -9.41 -7.53 -2.77
C PHE A 140 -10.93 -7.43 -2.95
N ALA A 141 -11.37 -6.91 -4.10
CA ALA A 141 -12.79 -6.80 -4.42
C ALA A 141 -13.47 -8.17 -4.43
N LYS A 142 -12.82 -9.20 -4.99
CA LYS A 142 -13.31 -10.58 -4.98
C LYS A 142 -13.47 -11.11 -3.55
N ASP A 143 -12.45 -10.97 -2.72
CA ASP A 143 -12.45 -11.46 -1.34
C ASP A 143 -13.49 -10.77 -0.47
N LYS A 144 -13.68 -9.46 -0.69
CA LYS A 144 -14.65 -8.64 0.05
C LYS A 144 -16.03 -8.58 -0.59
N LYS A 145 -16.23 -9.25 -1.74
CA LYS A 145 -17.48 -9.26 -2.51
C LYS A 145 -17.94 -7.85 -2.90
N LEU A 146 -17.00 -7.00 -3.30
CA LEU A 146 -17.30 -5.67 -3.82
C LEU A 146 -17.84 -5.75 -5.25
N THR A 147 -18.68 -4.78 -5.59
CA THR A 147 -19.12 -4.61 -6.99
C THR A 147 -18.02 -3.89 -7.76
N CYS A 148 -17.66 -4.43 -8.92
CA CYS A 148 -16.71 -3.81 -9.84
C CYS A 148 -17.38 -3.52 -11.19
N ILE A 149 -17.10 -2.36 -11.75
CA ILE A 149 -17.66 -1.90 -13.02
C ILE A 149 -16.52 -1.65 -14.02
N ALA A 150 -16.60 -2.29 -15.18
CA ALA A 150 -15.80 -1.94 -16.35
C ALA A 150 -16.30 -0.61 -16.92
N SER A 151 -15.47 0.43 -16.90
CA SER A 151 -15.91 1.81 -17.11
C SER A 151 -15.44 2.47 -18.39
N ASN A 152 -14.74 1.74 -19.27
CA ASN A 152 -14.36 2.21 -20.61
C ASN A 152 -15.33 1.72 -21.69
#